data_AF-A0A089L1P3-F1
#
_entry.id   AF-A0A089L1P3-F1
#
_cell.length_a   1.000
_cell.length_b   1.000
_cell.length_c   1.000
_cell.angle_alpha   90.00
_cell.angle_beta   90.00
_cell.angle_gamma   90.00
#
_symmetry.space_group_name_H-M   'P 1'
#
loop_
_entity.id
_entity.type
_entity.pdbx_description
1 polymer ?
#
loop_
_entity_poly.entity_id
_entity_poly.type
_entity_poly.pdbx_seq_one_letter_code
_entity_poly.pdbx_strand_id
1 'polypeptide(L)'
;MQYDNTIIDRYRVIEDRVIRFITDHSGVEYMKDSEQIVEGGVFAWAKLRSVDREIQTQLRLDYVKVLELARQRMERAGSEHLMDFDRSSEAVLHYIRQDSILWIPSLEAAAEAARTELALQKFLLTQT
;
A
#
# COMPACT_ATOMS: atom_id res chain seq x y z
N MET A 1 -29.46 -2.88 1.88
CA MET A 1 -28.20 -2.29 2.39
C MET A 1 -27.44 -3.34 3.19
N GLN A 2 -26.77 -4.29 2.53
CA GLN A 2 -26.02 -5.38 3.17
C GLN A 2 -24.62 -5.56 2.56
N TYR A 3 -24.27 -4.73 1.57
CA TYR A 3 -23.01 -4.79 0.83
C TYR A 3 -21.88 -3.99 1.50
N ASP A 4 -22.19 -3.09 2.44
CA ASP A 4 -21.23 -2.12 2.99
C ASP A 4 -20.14 -2.74 3.87
N ASN A 5 -20.48 -3.71 4.72
CA ASN A 5 -19.47 -4.36 5.58
C ASN A 5 -18.47 -5.20 4.78
N THR A 6 -18.84 -5.67 3.57
CA THR A 6 -18.00 -6.63 2.83
C THR A 6 -16.72 -6.03 2.26
N ILE A 7 -16.71 -4.75 1.86
CA ILE A 7 -15.51 -4.09 1.32
C ILE A 7 -14.58 -3.66 2.46
N ILE A 8 -15.14 -3.09 3.54
CA ILE A 8 -14.37 -2.68 4.71
C ILE A 8 -13.71 -3.88 5.41
N ASP A 9 -14.42 -5.00 5.56
CA ASP A 9 -13.85 -6.23 6.11
C ASP A 9 -12.71 -6.78 5.24
N ARG A 10 -12.85 -6.71 3.91
CA ARG A 10 -11.77 -7.09 2.97
C ARG A 10 -10.56 -6.17 3.11
N TYR A 11 -10.78 -4.87 3.28
CA TYR A 11 -9.70 -3.91 3.55
C TYR A 11 -8.95 -4.23 4.84
N ARG A 12 -9.63 -4.65 5.90
CA ARG A 12 -8.96 -5.06 7.15
C ARG A 12 -8.02 -6.25 6.93
N VAL A 13 -8.49 -7.25 6.17
CA VAL A 13 -7.66 -8.43 5.83
C VAL A 13 -6.48 -8.04 4.94
N ILE A 14 -6.69 -7.15 3.97
CA ILE A 14 -5.60 -6.63 3.13
C ILE A 14 -4.59 -5.84 3.96
N GLU A 15 -5.05 -4.95 4.84
CA GLU A 15 -4.19 -4.16 5.70
C GLU A 15 -3.24 -5.06 6.51
N ASP A 16 -3.78 -6.04 7.22
CA ASP A 16 -2.96 -6.98 7.98
C ASP A 16 -1.91 -7.69 7.11
N ARG A 17 -2.26 -8.04 5.87
CA ARG A 17 -1.35 -8.70 4.93
C ARG A 17 -0.30 -7.76 4.35
N VAL A 18 -0.65 -6.51 4.05
CA VAL A 18 0.30 -5.49 3.59
C VAL A 18 1.33 -5.19 4.67
N ILE A 19 0.87 -4.97 5.90
CA ILE A 19 1.77 -4.69 7.02
C ILE A 19 2.72 -5.87 7.26
N ARG A 20 2.19 -7.10 7.35
CA ARG A 20 3.04 -8.30 7.52
C ARG A 20 4.01 -8.51 6.35
N PHE A 21 3.58 -8.25 5.13
CA PHE A 21 4.48 -8.36 3.98
C PHE A 21 5.65 -7.38 4.11
N ILE A 22 5.38 -6.12 4.45
CA ILE A 22 6.42 -5.10 4.64
C ILE A 22 7.34 -5.47 5.80
N THR A 23 6.81 -5.91 6.95
CA THR A 23 7.65 -6.16 8.14
C THR A 23 8.40 -7.48 8.09
N ASP A 24 7.80 -8.54 7.52
CA ASP A 24 8.28 -9.91 7.67
C ASP A 24 8.95 -10.45 6.41
N HIS A 25 8.59 -9.91 5.23
CA HIS A 25 8.99 -10.45 3.92
C HIS A 25 9.80 -9.47 3.07
N SER A 26 10.14 -8.32 3.62
CA SER A 26 10.81 -7.23 2.89
C SER A 26 12.14 -6.86 3.53
N GLY A 27 12.93 -6.07 2.82
CA GLY A 27 14.15 -5.48 3.36
C GLY A 27 14.36 -4.09 2.80
N VAL A 28 15.21 -3.32 3.49
CA VAL A 28 15.69 -2.03 3.01
C VAL A 28 17.21 -2.07 2.91
N GLU A 29 17.73 -1.47 1.86
CA GLU A 29 19.16 -1.32 1.61
C GLU A 29 19.50 0.16 1.54
N TYR A 30 20.50 0.56 2.32
CA TYR A 30 21.05 1.90 2.23
C TYR A 30 21.82 2.06 0.92
N MET A 31 21.50 3.10 0.16
CA MET A 31 22.23 3.42 -1.07
C MET A 31 23.53 4.14 -0.72
N LYS A 32 24.67 3.46 -0.93
CA LYS A 32 26.00 4.05 -0.68
C LYS A 32 26.16 5.38 -1.42
N ASP A 33 26.85 6.31 -0.75
CA ASP A 33 27.15 7.66 -1.23
C ASP A 33 25.93 8.58 -1.45
N SER A 34 24.72 8.13 -1.09
CA SER A 34 23.49 8.94 -1.22
C SER A 34 23.46 10.16 -0.29
N GLU A 35 24.16 10.10 0.85
CA GLU A 35 24.35 11.25 1.77
C GLU A 35 25.03 12.46 1.13
N GLN A 36 25.80 12.26 0.05
CA GLN A 36 26.44 13.34 -0.69
C GLN A 36 25.43 14.11 -1.56
N ILE A 37 24.24 13.54 -1.76
CA ILE A 37 23.19 14.05 -2.65
C ILE A 37 21.97 14.51 -1.83
N VAL A 38 21.64 13.81 -0.74
CA VAL A 38 20.48 14.10 0.14
C VAL A 38 20.88 13.93 1.60
N GLU A 39 20.55 14.93 2.44
CA GLU A 39 20.76 14.85 3.89
C GLU A 39 19.99 13.66 4.50
N GLY A 40 20.70 12.77 5.19
CA GLY A 40 20.15 11.51 5.73
C GLY A 40 20.20 10.31 4.78
N GLY A 41 20.66 10.50 3.55
CA GLY A 41 20.81 9.44 2.55
C GLY A 41 19.48 8.94 1.98
N VAL A 42 19.58 7.92 1.12
CA VAL A 42 18.45 7.32 0.39
C VAL A 42 18.45 5.83 0.61
N PHE A 43 17.26 5.25 0.80
CA PHE A 43 17.06 3.82 0.97
C PHE A 43 16.33 3.26 -0.25
N ALA A 44 16.66 2.03 -0.62
CA ALA A 44 15.95 1.27 -1.63
C ALA A 44 15.39 -0.01 -1.00
N TRP A 45 14.39 -0.60 -1.65
CA TRP A 45 13.95 -1.94 -1.26
C TRP A 45 15.03 -2.97 -1.58
N ALA A 46 15.31 -3.83 -0.62
CA ALA A 46 16.14 -5.00 -0.83
C ALA A 46 15.49 -5.94 -1.84
N LYS A 47 16.30 -6.69 -2.58
CA LYS A 47 15.78 -7.68 -3.52
C LYS A 47 15.03 -8.80 -2.77
N LEU A 48 13.74 -8.96 -3.09
CA LEU A 48 12.91 -10.05 -2.56
C LEU A 48 13.48 -11.45 -2.90
N ARG A 49 13.37 -12.37 -1.93
CA ARG A 49 13.63 -13.80 -2.13
C ARG A 49 12.55 -14.40 -3.02
N SER A 50 12.83 -15.56 -3.62
CA SER A 50 11.89 -16.21 -4.56
C SER A 50 10.52 -16.48 -3.93
N VAL A 51 10.48 -17.02 -2.71
CA VAL A 51 9.24 -17.30 -1.98
C VAL A 51 8.44 -16.03 -1.66
N ASP A 52 9.12 -14.93 -1.35
CA ASP A 52 8.46 -13.66 -1.00
C ASP A 52 7.83 -12.98 -2.24
N ARG A 53 8.34 -13.26 -3.45
CA ARG A 53 7.73 -12.78 -4.71
C ARG A 53 6.37 -13.41 -4.98
N GLU A 54 6.16 -14.66 -4.59
CA GLU A 54 4.86 -15.33 -4.70
C GLU A 54 3.84 -14.66 -3.77
N ILE A 55 4.27 -14.38 -2.52
CA ILE A 55 3.46 -13.64 -1.53
C ILE A 55 3.11 -12.25 -2.06
N GLN A 56 4.10 -11.51 -2.58
CA GLN A 56 3.92 -10.19 -3.18
C GLN A 56 2.90 -10.23 -4.33
N THR A 57 3.04 -11.21 -5.23
CA THR A 57 2.17 -11.34 -6.40
C THR A 57 0.72 -11.58 -5.97
N GLN A 58 0.51 -12.51 -5.05
CA GLN A 58 -0.83 -12.81 -4.55
C GLN A 58 -1.43 -11.64 -3.79
N LEU A 59 -0.64 -10.97 -2.93
CA LEU A 59 -1.08 -9.77 -2.20
C LEU A 59 -1.51 -8.65 -3.15
N ARG A 60 -0.71 -8.37 -4.19
CA ARG A 60 -1.03 -7.36 -5.19
C ARG A 60 -2.34 -7.68 -5.91
N LEU A 61 -2.53 -8.92 -6.35
CA LEU A 61 -3.76 -9.34 -7.03
C LEU A 61 -4.98 -9.21 -6.12
N ASP A 62 -4.85 -9.58 -4.85
CA ASP A 62 -5.95 -9.48 -3.90
C ASP A 62 -6.29 -8.03 -3.58
N TYR A 63 -5.28 -7.16 -3.46
CA TYR A 63 -5.51 -5.73 -3.25
C TYR A 63 -6.19 -5.07 -4.45
N VAL A 64 -5.73 -5.34 -5.68
CA VAL A 64 -6.35 -4.81 -6.91
C VAL A 64 -7.82 -5.20 -7.01
N LYS A 65 -8.19 -6.44 -6.67
CA LYS A 65 -9.61 -6.85 -6.63
C LYS A 65 -10.44 -6.04 -5.64
N VAL A 66 -9.88 -5.68 -4.49
CA VAL A 66 -10.56 -4.84 -3.50
C VAL A 66 -10.68 -3.40 -4.02
N LEU A 67 -9.64 -2.88 -4.66
CA LEU A 67 -9.65 -1.55 -5.29
C LEU A 67 -10.71 -1.43 -6.37
N GLU A 68 -10.82 -2.40 -7.27
CA GLU A 68 -11.82 -2.39 -8.34
C GLU A 68 -13.25 -2.31 -7.78
N LEU A 69 -13.54 -3.10 -6.74
CA LEU A 69 -14.85 -3.09 -6.08
C LEU A 69 -15.14 -1.77 -5.35
N ALA A 70 -14.14 -1.25 -4.65
CA ALA A 70 -14.22 0.02 -3.94
C ALA A 70 -14.44 1.18 -4.92
N ARG A 71 -13.65 1.23 -5.99
CA ARG A 71 -13.73 2.27 -7.02
C ARG A 71 -15.07 2.25 -7.75
N GLN A 72 -15.55 1.08 -8.17
CA GLN A 72 -16.88 0.94 -8.79
C GLN A 72 -18.01 1.44 -7.88
N ARG A 73 -17.90 1.21 -6.57
CA ARG A 73 -18.86 1.75 -5.60
C ARG A 73 -18.81 3.27 -5.58
N MET A 74 -17.62 3.86 -5.46
CA MET A 74 -17.45 5.31 -5.42
C MET A 74 -17.96 5.99 -6.70
N GLU A 75 -17.72 5.37 -7.86
CA GLU A 75 -18.25 5.85 -9.15
C GLU A 75 -19.77 5.84 -9.19
N ARG A 76 -20.40 4.74 -8.74
CA ARG A 76 -21.88 4.64 -8.69
C ARG A 76 -22.51 5.63 -7.72
N ALA A 77 -21.79 5.99 -6.65
CA ALA A 77 -22.20 7.01 -5.71
C ALA A 77 -21.96 8.44 -6.21
N GLY A 78 -21.25 8.63 -7.32
CA GLY A 78 -20.89 9.96 -7.83
C GLY A 78 -19.91 10.69 -6.91
N SER A 79 -19.01 9.97 -6.26
CA SER A 79 -18.04 10.54 -5.31
C SER A 79 -17.10 11.56 -5.96
N GLU A 80 -16.91 12.70 -5.30
CA GLU A 80 -15.89 13.68 -5.67
C GLU A 80 -14.46 13.25 -5.28
N HIS A 81 -14.31 12.20 -4.48
CA HIS A 81 -13.03 11.75 -3.92
C HIS A 81 -12.33 10.65 -4.74
N LEU A 82 -12.80 10.36 -5.96
CA LEU A 82 -12.22 9.31 -6.80
C LEU A 82 -10.73 9.51 -7.08
N MET A 83 -10.31 10.76 -7.33
CA MET A 83 -8.90 11.06 -7.60
C MET A 83 -8.01 10.84 -6.38
N ASP A 84 -8.47 11.25 -5.19
CA ASP A 84 -7.72 11.04 -3.95
C ASP A 84 -7.63 9.56 -3.59
N PHE A 85 -8.72 8.82 -3.84
CA PHE A 85 -8.74 7.37 -3.68
C PHE A 85 -7.76 6.68 -4.62
N ASP A 86 -7.76 7.02 -5.92
CA ASP A 86 -6.87 6.44 -6.92
C ASP A 86 -5.39 6.75 -6.58
N ARG A 87 -5.10 7.97 -6.13
CA ARG A 87 -3.75 8.37 -5.69
C ARG A 87 -3.29 7.57 -4.47
N SER A 88 -4.13 7.46 -3.45
CA SER A 88 -3.81 6.68 -2.25
C SER A 88 -3.60 5.20 -2.56
N SER A 89 -4.41 4.67 -3.49
CA SER A 89 -4.32 3.29 -3.95
C SER A 89 -2.99 3.00 -4.63
N GLU A 90 -2.52 3.92 -5.48
CA GLU A 90 -1.22 3.80 -6.13
C GLU A 90 -0.07 3.87 -5.14
N ALA A 91 -0.17 4.70 -4.09
CA ALA A 91 0.83 4.76 -3.03
C ALA A 91 0.98 3.39 -2.33
N VAL A 92 -0.13 2.74 -1.95
CA VAL A 92 -0.10 1.37 -1.38
C VAL A 92 0.47 0.36 -2.38
N LEU A 93 0.12 0.47 -3.68
CA LEU A 93 0.69 -0.40 -4.71
C LEU A 93 2.20 -0.24 -4.85
N HIS A 94 2.76 0.94 -4.64
CA HIS A 94 4.22 1.13 -4.58
C HIS A 94 4.86 0.41 -3.40
N TYR A 95 4.24 0.46 -2.21
CA TYR A 95 4.72 -0.31 -1.05
C TYR A 95 4.63 -1.83 -1.28
N ILE A 96 3.57 -2.32 -1.93
CA ILE A 96 3.43 -3.74 -2.26
C ILE A 96 4.45 -4.14 -3.34
N ARG A 97 4.61 -3.34 -4.41
CA ARG A 97 5.53 -3.65 -5.52
C ARG A 97 6.99 -3.49 -5.16
N GLN A 98 7.30 -2.68 -4.14
CA GLN A 98 8.66 -2.37 -3.73
C GLN A 98 9.50 -1.78 -4.88
N ASP A 99 8.85 -0.96 -5.71
CA ASP A 99 9.43 -0.37 -6.92
C ASP A 99 9.75 1.13 -6.74
N SER A 100 9.56 1.66 -5.53
CA SER A 100 9.84 3.04 -5.18
C SER A 100 11.14 3.18 -4.39
N ILE A 101 11.73 4.36 -4.47
CA ILE A 101 12.78 4.77 -3.51
C ILE A 101 12.11 5.06 -2.17
N LEU A 102 12.75 4.62 -1.09
CA LEU A 102 12.33 4.90 0.28
C LEU A 102 13.07 6.13 0.81
N TRP A 103 12.29 7.15 1.12
CA TRP A 103 12.74 8.33 1.87
C TRP A 103 12.70 8.09 3.39
N ILE A 104 12.37 6.87 3.80
CA ILE A 104 12.11 6.49 5.18
C ILE A 104 13.07 5.35 5.54
N PRO A 105 13.81 5.44 6.66
CA PRO A 105 14.96 4.58 6.93
C PRO A 105 14.60 3.20 7.51
N SER A 106 13.31 2.81 7.54
CA SER A 106 12.91 1.56 8.18
C SER A 106 11.64 0.93 7.61
N LEU A 107 11.53 -0.40 7.76
CA LEU A 107 10.35 -1.17 7.37
C LEU A 107 9.13 -0.80 8.21
N GLU A 108 9.31 -0.47 9.50
CA GLU A 108 8.24 -0.02 10.39
C GLU A 108 7.64 1.29 9.88
N ALA A 109 8.48 2.23 9.44
CA ALA A 109 8.02 3.50 8.92
C ALA A 109 7.33 3.34 7.55
N ALA A 110 7.83 2.45 6.69
CA ALA A 110 7.16 2.10 5.44
C ALA A 110 5.81 1.41 5.67
N ALA A 111 5.73 0.52 6.67
CA ALA A 111 4.48 -0.13 7.07
C ALA A 111 3.47 0.88 7.61
N GLU A 112 3.90 1.84 8.43
CA GLU A 112 3.01 2.88 8.95
C GLU A 112 2.51 3.84 7.87
N ALA A 113 3.36 4.18 6.89
CA ALA A 113 2.95 4.94 5.73
C ALA A 113 1.89 4.18 4.89
N ALA A 114 2.10 2.89 4.63
CA ALA A 114 1.10 2.05 3.96
C ALA A 114 -0.20 1.95 4.76
N ARG A 115 -0.13 1.85 6.10
CA ARG A 115 -1.29 1.85 6.99
C ARG A 115 -2.10 3.15 6.86
N THR A 116 -1.39 4.28 6.83
CA THR A 116 -2.01 5.61 6.70
C THR A 116 -2.80 5.73 5.40
N GLU A 117 -2.23 5.29 4.28
CA GLU A 117 -2.91 5.29 2.98
C GLU A 117 -4.12 4.34 2.95
N LEU A 118 -4.01 3.15 3.52
CA LEU A 118 -5.14 2.23 3.66
C LEU A 118 -6.25 2.79 4.56
N ALA A 119 -5.90 3.52 5.61
CA ALA A 119 -6.85 4.23 6.47
C ALA A 119 -7.56 5.36 5.71
N LEU A 120 -6.83 6.13 4.90
CA LEU A 120 -7.39 7.15 4.02
C LEU A 120 -8.40 6.55 3.03
N GLN A 121 -8.05 5.45 2.35
CA GLN A 121 -8.98 4.78 1.43
C GLN A 121 -10.29 4.35 2.10
N LYS A 122 -10.19 3.74 3.29
CA LYS A 122 -11.38 3.38 4.08
C LYS A 122 -12.20 4.62 4.44
N PHE A 123 -11.56 5.70 4.86
CA PHE A 123 -12.22 6.95 5.17
C PHE A 123 -12.97 7.51 3.95
N LEU A 124 -12.32 7.63 2.78
CA LEU A 124 -12.93 8.13 1.55
C LEU A 124 -14.13 7.29 1.10
N LEU A 125 -14.08 5.96 1.30
CA LEU A 125 -15.23 5.08 1.06
C LEU A 125 -16.44 5.36 1.97
N THR A 126 -16.23 5.88 3.18
CA THR A 126 -17.34 6.31 4.05
C THR A 126 -17.94 7.66 3.66
N GLN A 127 -17.25 8.42 2.81
CA GLN A 127 -17.73 9.71 2.29
C GLN A 127 -18.47 9.55 0.95
N THR A 128 -18.94 8.33 0.63
CA THR A 128 -19.69 8.01 -0.59
C THR A 128 -21.13 7.63 -0.34
#